data_AF-A0A9P9MQ95-F1
#
_entry.id   AF-A0A9P9MQ95-F1
#
_cell.length_a   1.000
_cell.length_b   1.000
_cell.length_c   1.000
_cell.angle_alpha   90.00
_cell.angle_beta   90.00
_cell.angle_gamma   90.00
#
_symmetry.space_group_name_H-M   'P 1'
#
loop_
_entity.id
_entity.type
_entity.pdbx_description
1 polymer ?
#
loop_
_entity_poly.entity_id
_entity_poly.type
_entity_poly.pdbx_seq_one_letter_code
_entity_poly.pdbx_strand_id
1 'polypeptide(L)'
;MVRSLISQFSQQCVRTPTSLDSLFSSCGNGHRQPSLDALLEILRSLIQEFPQSYIVLDALDECADRLELMKILEGVAGWNLDGLHVLVTSRKEHEIERSLDTIVATQNIICLQSDVVDRDIVTYVRQRLSDDKNLMKWHENPKQPVIKY
;
A
#
# COMPACT_ATOMS: atom_id res chain seq x y z
N MET A 1 -7.24 5.79 4.36
CA MET A 1 -6.51 4.51 4.56
C MET A 1 -6.73 3.89 5.94
N VAL A 2 -6.33 4.54 7.05
CA VAL A 2 -6.28 3.93 8.41
C VAL A 2 -7.57 3.20 8.84
N ARG A 3 -8.74 3.80 8.61
CA ARG A 3 -10.04 3.17 8.92
C ARG A 3 -10.27 1.86 8.18
N SER A 4 -9.80 1.76 6.94
CA SER A 4 -9.87 0.52 6.15
C SER A 4 -8.99 -0.56 6.79
N LEU A 5 -7.78 -0.21 7.21
CA LEU A 5 -6.89 -1.16 7.93
C LEU A 5 -7.53 -1.62 9.24
N ILE A 6 -8.06 -0.70 10.04
CA ILE A 6 -8.80 -1.03 11.28
C ILE A 6 -9.93 -2.01 11.00
N SER A 7 -10.73 -1.77 9.94
CA SER A 7 -11.81 -2.66 9.54
C SER A 7 -11.28 -4.06 9.17
N GLN A 8 -10.22 -4.14 8.37
CA GLN A 8 -9.62 -5.40 7.92
C GLN A 8 -9.00 -6.21 9.07
N PHE A 9 -8.31 -5.56 10.01
CA PHE A 9 -7.78 -6.23 11.20
C PHE A 9 -8.90 -6.65 12.15
N SER A 10 -9.88 -5.77 12.40
CA SER A 10 -11.03 -6.07 13.27
C SER A 10 -11.83 -7.27 12.77
N GLN A 11 -12.01 -7.42 11.45
CA GLN A 11 -12.69 -8.58 10.86
C GLN A 11 -11.95 -9.91 11.09
N GLN A 12 -10.65 -9.87 11.37
CA GLN A 12 -9.85 -11.06 11.67
C GLN A 12 -9.82 -11.38 13.17
N CYS A 13 -10.27 -10.47 14.03
CA CYS A 13 -10.39 -10.71 15.46
C CYS A 13 -11.58 -11.64 15.76
N VAL A 14 -11.39 -12.59 16.68
CA VAL A 14 -12.47 -13.50 17.14
C VAL A 14 -13.56 -12.76 17.90
N ARG A 15 -13.19 -11.67 18.57
CA ARG A 15 -14.09 -10.80 19.33
C ARG A 15 -13.77 -9.35 19.00
N THR A 16 -14.77 -8.48 19.13
CA THR A 16 -14.57 -7.04 19.02
C THR A 16 -13.55 -6.58 20.06
N PRO A 17 -12.44 -5.95 19.66
CA PRO A 17 -11.44 -5.48 20.60
C PRO A 17 -12.00 -4.33 21.46
N THR A 18 -11.80 -4.41 22.78
CA THR A 18 -12.35 -3.43 23.73
C THR A 18 -11.88 -2.01 23.46
N SER A 19 -10.69 -1.85 22.89
CA SER A 19 -10.14 -0.56 22.46
C SER A 19 -11.03 0.10 21.38
N LEU A 20 -11.54 -0.68 20.44
CA LEU A 20 -12.43 -0.20 19.37
C LEU A 20 -13.81 0.21 19.91
N ASP A 21 -14.38 -0.57 20.83
CA ASP A 21 -15.64 -0.23 21.51
C ASP A 21 -15.50 1.05 22.33
N SER A 22 -14.38 1.18 23.06
CA SER A 22 -14.09 2.38 23.85
C SER A 22 -13.95 3.63 22.97
N LEU A 23 -13.29 3.51 21.82
CA LEU A 23 -13.22 4.60 20.85
C LEU A 23 -14.62 4.97 20.35
N PHE A 24 -15.43 3.98 19.96
CA PHE A 24 -16.79 4.22 19.47
C PHE A 24 -17.65 4.96 20.49
N SER A 25 -17.63 4.55 21.77
CA SER A 25 -18.35 5.22 22.85
C SER A 25 -17.84 6.64 23.10
N SER A 26 -16.53 6.87 23.15
CA SER A 26 -15.96 8.22 23.34
C SER A 26 -16.29 9.18 22.19
N CYS A 27 -16.48 8.64 20.99
CA CYS A 27 -16.98 9.34 19.81
C CYS A 27 -18.51 9.59 19.84
N GLY A 28 -19.15 9.45 21.01
CA GLY A 28 -20.60 9.65 21.16
C GLY A 28 -21.39 8.60 20.40
N ASN A 29 -20.98 7.33 20.48
CA ASN A 29 -21.61 6.21 19.77
C ASN A 29 -21.70 6.44 18.25
N GLY A 30 -20.61 6.97 17.67
CA GLY A 30 -20.51 7.24 16.24
C GLY A 30 -21.04 8.59 15.77
N HIS A 31 -21.54 9.45 16.67
CA HIS A 31 -21.98 10.80 16.30
C HIS A 31 -20.83 11.77 15.97
N ARG A 32 -19.60 11.45 16.38
CA ARG A 32 -18.40 12.24 16.08
C ARG A 32 -17.34 11.39 15.39
N GLN A 33 -16.58 12.01 14.50
CA GLN A 33 -15.43 11.35 13.87
C GLN A 33 -14.24 11.31 14.84
N PRO A 34 -13.58 10.16 15.02
CA PRO A 34 -12.30 10.10 15.73
C PRO A 34 -11.20 10.87 14.97
N SER A 35 -10.23 11.41 15.72
CA SER A 35 -9.03 12.01 15.15
C SER A 35 -8.13 10.97 14.50
N LEU A 36 -7.20 11.41 13.64
CA LEU A 36 -6.21 10.52 13.03
C LEU A 36 -5.36 9.83 14.11
N ASP A 37 -4.89 10.56 15.12
CA ASP A 37 -4.08 9.99 16.21
C ASP A 37 -4.84 8.89 16.97
N ALA A 38 -6.12 9.12 17.28
CA ALA A 38 -6.95 8.10 17.93
C ALA A 38 -7.11 6.85 17.06
N LEU A 39 -7.25 7.03 15.75
CA LEU A 39 -7.31 5.91 14.80
C LEU A 39 -5.98 5.15 14.72
N LEU A 40 -4.85 5.85 14.72
CA LEU A 40 -3.52 5.23 14.70
C LEU A 40 -3.25 4.43 15.97
N GLU A 41 -3.64 4.95 17.13
CA GLU A 41 -3.55 4.21 18.41
C GLU A 41 -4.42 2.94 18.40
N ILE A 42 -5.64 3.02 17.88
CA ILE A 42 -6.48 1.83 17.71
C ILE A 42 -5.85 0.83 16.73
N LEU A 43 -5.35 1.30 15.58
CA LEU A 43 -4.70 0.41 14.61
C LEU A 43 -3.51 -0.31 15.24
N ARG A 44 -2.67 0.41 15.99
CA ARG A 44 -1.53 -0.15 16.72
C ARG A 44 -1.96 -1.24 17.70
N SER A 45 -2.97 -0.94 18.54
CA SER A 45 -3.52 -1.91 19.49
C SER A 45 -4.05 -3.15 18.79
N LEU A 46 -4.77 -3.01 17.67
CA LEU A 46 -5.29 -4.14 16.90
C LEU A 46 -4.17 -5.02 16.35
N ILE A 47 -3.12 -4.43 15.78
CA ILE A 47 -1.98 -5.15 15.22
C ILE A 47 -1.27 -6.01 16.29
N GLN A 48 -1.19 -5.52 17.53
CA GLN A 48 -0.55 -6.22 18.63
C GLN A 48 -1.32 -7.44 19.15
N GLU A 49 -2.61 -7.59 18.78
CA GLU A 49 -3.39 -8.78 19.10
C GLU A 49 -2.99 -9.99 18.22
N PHE A 50 -2.25 -9.75 17.13
CA PHE A 50 -1.79 -10.79 16.23
C PHE A 50 -0.30 -11.07 16.44
N PRO A 51 0.12 -12.35 16.46
CA PRO A 51 1.54 -12.70 16.53
C PRO A 51 2.32 -12.12 15.34
N GLN A 52 1.72 -12.10 14.16
CA GLN A 52 2.28 -11.56 12.92
C GLN A 52 1.17 -10.83 12.15
N SER A 53 1.48 -9.63 11.69
CA SER A 53 0.58 -8.74 10.94
C SER A 53 1.28 -8.29 9.66
N TYR A 54 0.54 -8.31 8.55
CA TYR A 54 1.05 -7.88 7.24
C TYR A 54 0.16 -6.77 6.70
N ILE A 55 0.77 -5.64 6.36
CA ILE A 55 0.11 -4.54 5.65
C ILE A 55 0.72 -4.48 4.24
N VAL A 56 -0.12 -4.61 3.22
CA VAL A 56 0.28 -4.46 1.83
C VAL A 56 -0.40 -3.22 1.27
N LEU A 57 0.42 -2.26 0.82
CA LEU A 57 -0.05 -1.05 0.15
C LEU A 57 0.37 -1.12 -1.32
N ASP A 58 -0.60 -1.28 -2.19
CA ASP A 58 -0.37 -1.32 -3.63
C ASP A 58 -0.47 0.07 -4.27
N ALA A 59 0.35 0.33 -5.29
CA ALA A 59 0.31 1.52 -6.13
C ALA A 59 0.32 2.85 -5.34
N LEU A 60 1.31 3.00 -4.44
CA LEU A 60 1.46 4.18 -3.58
C LEU A 60 1.45 5.52 -4.34
N ASP A 61 1.98 5.52 -5.57
CA ASP A 61 2.03 6.68 -6.47
C ASP A 61 0.65 7.19 -6.92
N GLU A 62 -0.37 6.32 -6.90
CA GLU A 62 -1.74 6.68 -7.26
C GLU A 62 -2.52 7.32 -6.10
N CYS A 63 -1.93 7.43 -4.90
CA CYS A 63 -2.55 8.11 -3.78
C CYS A 63 -2.54 9.63 -3.99
N ALA A 64 -3.70 10.27 -3.90
CA ALA A 64 -3.79 11.73 -4.04
C ALA A 64 -3.14 12.48 -2.86
N ASP A 65 -3.27 11.95 -1.64
CA ASP A 65 -2.84 12.63 -0.40
C ASP A 65 -1.53 12.03 0.14
N ARG A 66 -0.48 12.09 -0.70
CA ARG A 66 0.81 11.43 -0.44
C ARG A 66 1.48 11.91 0.84
N LEU A 67 1.38 13.20 1.15
CA LEU A 67 2.00 13.77 2.36
C LEU A 67 1.40 13.19 3.65
N GLU A 68 0.07 13.08 3.72
CA GLU A 68 -0.59 12.46 4.88
C GLU A 68 -0.23 10.98 4.98
N LEU A 69 -0.20 10.27 3.85
CA LEU A 69 0.17 8.86 3.79
C LEU A 69 1.61 8.62 4.28
N MET A 70 2.57 9.44 3.87
CA MET A 70 3.96 9.32 4.32
C MET A 70 4.10 9.53 5.83
N LYS A 71 3.41 10.52 6.40
CA LYS A 71 3.38 10.74 7.85
C LYS A 71 2.80 9.54 8.60
N ILE A 72 1.75 8.93 8.05
CA ILE A 72 1.17 7.71 8.62
C ILE A 72 2.19 6.57 8.56
N LEU A 73 2.87 6.37 7.44
CA LEU A 73 3.88 5.32 7.28
C LEU A 73 5.08 5.51 8.21
N GLU A 74 5.54 6.74 8.38
CA GLU A 74 6.59 7.10 9.34
C GLU A 74 6.16 6.76 10.77
N GLY A 75 4.93 7.11 11.15
CA GLY A 75 4.36 6.76 12.45
C GLY A 75 4.26 5.24 12.66
N VAL A 76 3.78 4.51 11.65
CA VAL A 76 3.66 3.05 11.67
C VAL A 76 5.01 2.37 11.82
N ALA A 77 6.02 2.82 11.06
CA ALA A 77 7.39 2.31 11.18
C ALA A 77 8.01 2.63 12.54
N GLY A 78 7.73 3.83 13.07
CA GLY A 78 8.18 4.28 14.38
C GLY A 78 7.59 3.49 15.56
N TRP A 79 6.53 2.71 15.36
CA TRP A 79 6.00 1.83 16.43
C TRP A 79 6.96 0.72 16.82
N ASN A 80 7.90 0.35 15.93
CA ASN A 80 8.92 -0.67 16.13
C ASN A 80 8.34 -1.98 16.71
N LEU A 81 7.30 -2.50 16.06
CA LEU A 81 6.62 -3.74 16.47
C LEU A 81 7.24 -4.94 15.75
N ASP A 82 7.80 -5.88 16.51
CA ASP A 82 8.49 -7.07 15.95
C ASP A 82 7.60 -7.95 15.06
N GLY A 83 6.28 -7.94 15.29
CA GLY A 83 5.30 -8.72 14.52
C GLY A 83 4.71 -8.00 13.31
N LEU A 84 5.07 -6.74 13.04
CA LEU A 84 4.49 -5.96 11.95
C LEU A 84 5.40 -5.95 10.72
N HIS A 85 4.85 -6.40 9.61
CA HIS A 85 5.50 -6.39 8.30
C HIS A 85 4.72 -5.48 7.35
N VAL A 86 5.42 -4.57 6.68
CA VAL A 86 4.81 -3.64 5.72
C VAL A 86 5.47 -3.82 4.36
N LEU A 87 4.66 -4.09 3.35
CA LEU A 87 5.07 -4.11 1.95
C LEU A 87 4.39 -2.97 1.21
N VAL A 88 5.17 -2.18 0.48
CA VAL A 88 4.67 -1.06 -0.31
C VAL A 88 5.16 -1.22 -1.74
N THR A 89 4.27 -1.08 -2.72
CA THR A 89 4.63 -1.02 -4.14
C THR A 89 4.38 0.39 -4.67
N SER A 90 5.22 0.82 -5.61
CA SER A 90 5.06 2.09 -6.29
C SER A 90 5.87 2.12 -7.59
N ARG A 91 5.51 3.01 -8.50
CA ARG A 91 6.42 3.48 -9.55
C ARG A 91 7.60 4.22 -8.95
N LYS A 92 8.69 4.27 -9.70
CA LYS A 92 9.89 5.02 -9.34
C LYS A 92 9.65 6.53 -9.54
N GLU A 93 9.13 7.19 -8.51
CA GLU A 93 8.97 8.65 -8.46
C GLU A 93 9.90 9.26 -7.40
N HIS A 94 10.66 10.29 -7.77
CA HIS A 94 11.68 10.90 -6.91
C HIS A 94 11.15 11.37 -5.54
N GLU A 95 9.92 11.90 -5.48
CA GLU A 95 9.29 12.33 -4.22
C GLU A 95 8.98 11.15 -3.28
N ILE A 96 8.60 10.00 -3.86
CA ILE A 96 8.31 8.78 -3.11
C ILE A 96 9.61 8.16 -2.62
N GLU A 97 10.63 8.06 -3.48
CA GLU A 97 11.96 7.57 -3.11
C GLU A 97 12.52 8.36 -1.92
N ARG A 98 12.52 9.70 -2.03
CA ARG A 98 13.02 10.58 -0.97
C ARG A 98 12.26 10.44 0.35
N SER A 99 10.95 10.19 0.30
CA SER A 99 10.12 10.04 1.50
C SER A 99 10.32 8.66 2.14
N LEU A 100 10.58 7.62 1.34
CA LEU A 100 10.83 6.27 1.84
C LEU A 100 12.26 6.11 2.37
N ASP A 101 13.24 6.86 1.86
CA ASP A 101 14.63 6.83 2.33
C ASP A 101 14.77 7.12 3.84
N THR A 102 13.84 7.87 4.43
CA THR A 102 13.87 8.18 5.88
C THR A 102 13.27 7.05 6.73
N ILE A 103 12.54 6.12 6.14
CA ILE A 103 11.75 5.09 6.82
C ILE A 103 12.29 3.68 6.52
N VAL A 104 12.81 3.46 5.31
CA VAL A 104 13.18 2.17 4.76
C VAL A 104 14.67 2.15 4.46
N ALA A 105 15.39 1.19 5.05
CA ALA A 105 16.80 1.00 4.74
C ALA A 105 16.97 0.54 3.27
N THR A 106 17.99 1.06 2.58
CA THR A 106 18.20 0.85 1.13
C THR A 106 18.20 -0.62 0.71
N GLN A 107 18.70 -1.53 1.56
CA GLN A 107 18.71 -2.98 1.27
C GLN A 107 17.31 -3.62 1.21
N ASN A 108 16.29 -2.94 1.77
CA ASN A 108 14.90 -3.38 1.75
C ASN A 108 14.12 -2.80 0.56
N ILE A 109 14.77 -2.00 -0.29
CA ILE A 109 14.18 -1.44 -1.50
C ILE A 109 14.52 -2.36 -2.67
N ILE A 110 13.50 -2.95 -3.29
CA ILE A 110 13.64 -3.83 -4.44
C ILE A 110 13.13 -3.11 -5.68
N CYS A 111 14.04 -2.75 -6.58
CA CYS A 111 13.67 -2.18 -7.87
C CYS A 111 13.35 -3.29 -8.87
N LEU A 112 12.11 -3.35 -9.33
CA LEU A 112 11.67 -4.32 -10.35
C LEU A 112 12.00 -3.88 -11.78
N GLN A 113 12.38 -2.62 -11.99
CA GLN A 113 12.75 -2.11 -13.32
C GLN A 113 14.11 -2.68 -13.73
N SER A 114 14.07 -3.55 -14.74
CA SER A 114 15.26 -4.13 -15.37
C SER A 114 15.00 -4.40 -16.84
N ASP A 115 16.07 -4.41 -17.64
CA ASP A 115 16.02 -4.78 -19.06
C ASP A 115 15.36 -6.15 -19.31
N VAL A 116 15.42 -7.05 -18.32
CA VAL A 116 14.78 -8.37 -18.39
C VAL A 116 13.26 -8.21 -18.30
N VAL A 117 12.77 -7.46 -17.32
CA VAL A 117 11.32 -7.20 -17.15
C VAL A 117 10.76 -6.45 -18.36
N ASP A 118 11.48 -5.45 -18.87
CA ASP A 118 11.04 -4.70 -20.05
C ASP A 118 10.93 -5.60 -21.30
N ARG A 119 11.91 -6.50 -21.51
CA ARG A 119 11.86 -7.49 -22.60
C ARG A 119 10.71 -8.47 -22.45
N ASP A 120 10.45 -8.93 -21.24
CA ASP A 120 9.36 -9.88 -20.96
C ASP A 120 7.99 -9.24 -21.18
N ILE A 121 7.80 -7.98 -20.76
CA ILE A 121 6.58 -7.20 -21.02
C ILE A 121 6.36 -7.06 -22.53
N VAL A 122 7.39 -6.65 -23.29
CA VAL A 122 7.31 -6.52 -24.75
C VAL A 122 6.96 -7.86 -25.40
N THR A 123 7.57 -8.95 -24.94
CA THR A 123 7.31 -10.30 -25.46
C THR A 123 5.87 -10.71 -25.20
N TYR A 124 5.37 -10.52 -23.98
CA TYR A 124 4.00 -10.82 -23.61
C TYR A 124 2.98 -9.99 -24.42
N VAL A 125 3.21 -8.69 -24.56
CA VAL A 125 2.32 -7.81 -25.33
C VAL A 125 2.30 -8.22 -26.80
N ARG A 126 3.45 -8.48 -27.42
CA ARG A 126 3.52 -8.96 -28.82
C ARG A 126 2.76 -10.27 -29.00
N GLN A 127 2.94 -11.22 -28.08
CA GLN A 127 2.22 -12.49 -28.13
C GLN A 127 0.71 -12.27 -28.03
N ARG A 128 0.24 -11.44 -27.08
CA ARG A 128 -1.19 -11.13 -26.92
C ARG A 128 -1.79 -10.45 -28.16
N LEU A 129 -1.07 -9.53 -28.80
CA LEU A 129 -1.51 -8.87 -30.04
C LEU A 129 -1.59 -9.83 -31.24
N SER A 130 -0.79 -10.89 -31.26
CA SER A 130 -0.82 -11.93 -32.29
C SER A 130 -1.96 -12.94 -32.06
N ASP A 131 -2.08 -13.42 -30.82
CA ASP A 131 -2.89 -14.61 -30.51
C ASP A 131 -4.36 -14.26 -30.17
N ASP A 132 -4.62 -13.04 -29.67
CA ASP A 132 -5.96 -12.62 -29.29
C ASP A 132 -6.71 -11.98 -30.48
N LYS A 133 -7.75 -12.67 -30.94
CA LYS A 133 -8.63 -12.23 -32.04
C LYS A 133 -9.24 -10.83 -31.81
N ASN A 134 -9.45 -10.43 -30.56
CA ASN A 134 -10.00 -9.11 -30.23
C ASN A 134 -8.95 -7.99 -30.33
N LEU A 135 -7.66 -8.35 -30.29
CA LEU A 135 -6.54 -7.42 -30.33
C LEU A 135 -5.86 -7.33 -31.70
N MET A 136 -6.20 -8.22 -32.64
CA MET A 136 -5.63 -8.26 -34.00
C MET A 136 -5.71 -6.90 -34.74
N LYS A 137 -6.72 -6.07 -34.46
CA LYS A 137 -6.84 -4.72 -35.03
C LYS A 137 -5.69 -3.76 -34.68
N TRP A 138 -4.91 -4.09 -33.64
CA TRP A 138 -3.76 -3.31 -33.17
C TRP A 138 -2.42 -3.89 -33.65
N HIS A 139 -2.43 -4.94 -34.47
CA HIS A 139 -1.22 -5.63 -34.95
C HIS A 139 -0.33 -4.73 -35.84
N GLU A 140 -0.91 -3.84 -36.64
CA GLU A 140 -0.18 -3.04 -37.65
C GLU A 140 0.32 -1.69 -37.13
N ASN A 141 -0.02 -1.29 -35.90
CA ASN A 141 0.40 0.01 -35.36
C ASN A 141 0.71 -0.05 -33.85
N PRO A 142 1.74 -0.82 -33.44
CA PRO A 142 2.32 -0.62 -32.13
C PRO A 142 3.03 0.73 -32.15
N LYS A 143 2.30 1.82 -31.88
CA LYS A 143 2.93 3.07 -31.46
C LYS A 143 3.91 2.69 -30.36
N GLN A 144 5.15 3.17 -30.49
CA GLN A 144 6.21 2.93 -29.52
C GLN A 144 5.63 2.99 -28.10
N PRO A 145 5.96 2.03 -27.22
CA PRO A 145 5.50 2.12 -25.84
C PRO A 145 5.83 3.52 -25.32
N VAL A 146 4.83 4.22 -24.79
CA VAL A 146 4.97 5.57 -24.20
C VAL A 146 5.76 5.50 -22.88
N ILE A 147 6.57 4.46 -22.70
CA ILE A 147 7.48 4.30 -21.58
C ILE A 147 8.76 5.04 -21.99
N LYS A 148 8.72 6.37 -21.84
CA LYS A 148 9.94 7.17 -21.74
C LYS A 148 10.27 7.25 -20.27
N TYR A 149 11.37 6.61 -19.87
CA TYR A 149 12.08 6.90 -18.63
C TYR A 149 12.80 8.24 -18.76
#